data_AF-A0A2G3ADS2-F1
#
_entry.id   AF-A0A2G3ADS2-F1
#
_cell.length_a   1.000
_cell.length_b   1.000
_cell.length_c   1.000
_cell.angle_alpha   90.00
_cell.angle_beta   90.00
_cell.angle_gamma   90.00
#
_symmetry.space_group_name_H-M   'P 1'
#
loop_
_entity.id
_entity.type
_entity.pdbx_description
1 polymer ?
#
loop_
_entity_poly.entity_id
_entity_poly.type
_entity_poly.pdbx_seq_one_letter_code
_entity_poly.pdbx_strand_id
1 'polypeptide(L)'
;MVKFLKPNNAVILLQGKYVGRKAVIVRAFDEGTRDRPYGHCLVAGISKYPKKVIRKDLAKKRTKKSRVKAFIKLVNYTHIMPTSYTLDVDLKDVVILWTCNIICTDLV
;
A
#
# COMPACT_ATOMS: atom_id res chain seq x y z
N MET A 1 8.96 -25.16 -2.04
CA MET A 1 9.46 -23.79 -2.37
C MET A 1 8.77 -22.80 -1.46
N VAL A 2 9.51 -21.89 -0.79
CA VAL A 2 8.93 -20.96 0.20
C VAL A 2 8.33 -19.74 -0.50
N LYS A 3 7.13 -19.33 -0.10
CA LYS A 3 6.44 -18.15 -0.67
C LYS A 3 7.19 -16.87 -0.30
N PHE A 4 7.57 -16.09 -1.30
CA PHE A 4 8.30 -14.82 -1.16
C PHE A 4 7.38 -13.60 -0.98
N LEU A 5 6.09 -13.73 -1.32
CA LEU A 5 5.09 -12.68 -1.14
C LEU A 5 4.43 -12.85 0.21
N LYS A 6 5.04 -12.24 1.23
CA LYS A 6 4.52 -12.21 2.59
C LYS A 6 3.97 -10.82 2.90
N PRO A 7 3.00 -10.70 3.83
CA PRO A 7 2.66 -9.40 4.38
C PRO A 7 3.91 -8.71 4.94
N ASN A 8 3.92 -7.37 4.92
CA ASN A 8 5.03 -6.49 5.32
C ASN A 8 6.21 -6.44 4.34
N ASN A 9 6.18 -7.21 3.25
CA ASN A 9 7.15 -7.03 2.18
C ASN A 9 6.87 -5.76 1.38
N ALA A 10 7.92 -5.01 1.11
CA ALA A 10 7.85 -3.84 0.27
C ALA A 10 7.86 -4.24 -1.21
N VAL A 11 7.05 -3.53 -1.98
CA VAL A 11 6.82 -3.80 -3.39
C VAL A 11 6.73 -2.50 -4.18
N ILE A 12 6.99 -2.60 -5.48
CA ILE A 12 6.84 -1.49 -6.42
C ILE A 12 5.67 -1.80 -7.35
N LEU A 13 4.79 -0.82 -7.54
CA LEU A 13 3.68 -0.96 -8.48
C LEU A 13 4.14 -0.70 -9.91
N LEU A 14 3.79 -1.62 -10.82
CA LEU A 14 4.17 -1.54 -12.22
C LEU A 14 3.09 -0.86 -13.09
N GLN A 15 1.82 -0.94 -12.70
CA GLN A 15 0.69 -0.50 -13.54
C GLN A 15 -0.39 0.32 -12.80
N GLY A 16 -1.08 1.19 -13.56
CA GLY A 16 -2.19 2.03 -13.10
C GLY A 16 -1.78 3.40 -12.51
N LYS A 17 -2.69 4.05 -11.78
CA LYS A 17 -2.49 5.42 -11.27
C LYS A 17 -1.23 5.63 -10.39
N TYR A 18 -0.76 4.57 -9.72
CA TYR A 18 0.34 4.63 -8.76
C TYR A 18 1.61 3.91 -9.26
N VAL A 19 1.83 3.85 -10.58
CA VAL A 19 3.05 3.28 -11.17
C VAL A 19 4.31 3.93 -10.57
N GLY A 20 5.33 3.11 -10.32
CA GLY A 20 6.62 3.55 -9.77
C GLY A 20 6.54 3.99 -8.30
N ARG A 21 5.39 3.84 -7.65
CA ARG A 21 5.25 4.10 -6.22
C ARG A 21 5.60 2.85 -5.42
N LYS A 22 6.35 3.07 -4.33
CA LYS A 22 6.66 2.08 -3.32
C LYS A 22 5.43 1.87 -2.44
N ALA A 23 5.21 0.61 -2.12
CA ALA A 23 4.10 0.19 -1.31
C ALA A 23 4.44 -1.05 -0.50
N VAL A 24 3.56 -1.42 0.43
CA VAL A 24 3.71 -2.55 1.34
C VAL A 24 2.49 -3.45 1.18
N ILE A 25 2.73 -4.76 1.14
CA ILE A 25 1.66 -5.75 1.17
C ILE A 25 1.07 -5.78 2.58
N VAL A 26 -0.20 -5.42 2.72
CA VAL A 26 -0.92 -5.50 4.00
C VAL A 26 -1.52 -6.89 4.17
N ARG A 27 -2.14 -7.40 3.10
CA ARG A 27 -2.73 -8.74 3.04
C ARG A 27 -2.47 -9.36 1.68
N ALA A 28 -2.08 -10.62 1.68
CA ALA A 28 -1.85 -11.43 0.51
C ALA A 28 -3.00 -12.44 0.37
N PHE A 29 -3.59 -12.52 -0.82
CA PHE A 29 -4.66 -13.47 -1.16
C PHE A 29 -4.16 -14.36 -2.30
N ASP A 30 -3.58 -15.51 -1.93
CA ASP A 30 -3.00 -16.43 -2.90
C ASP A 30 -4.06 -17.30 -3.58
N GLU A 31 -5.11 -17.68 -2.84
CA GLU A 31 -6.18 -18.58 -3.29
C GLU A 31 -7.32 -17.84 -4.01
N GLY A 32 -7.20 -16.52 -4.13
CA GLY A 32 -8.26 -15.67 -4.66
C GLY A 32 -9.41 -15.44 -3.68
N THR A 33 -10.32 -14.57 -4.06
CA THR A 33 -11.55 -14.22 -3.33
C THR A 33 -12.73 -14.55 -4.23
N ARG A 34 -13.94 -14.70 -3.68
CA ARG A 34 -15.16 -14.97 -4.47
C ARG A 34 -15.35 -13.98 -5.62
N ASP A 35 -15.02 -12.71 -5.42
CA ASP A 35 -15.15 -11.67 -6.45
C ASP A 35 -14.04 -11.72 -7.50
N ARG A 36 -12.87 -12.28 -7.15
CA ARG A 36 -11.64 -12.25 -7.95
C ARG A 36 -10.89 -13.58 -7.78
N PRO A 37 -11.04 -14.53 -8.71
CA PRO A 37 -10.46 -15.87 -8.58
C PRO A 37 -8.94 -15.90 -8.78
N TYR A 38 -8.31 -14.80 -9.17
CA TYR A 38 -6.86 -14.69 -9.34
C TYR A 38 -6.17 -14.23 -8.05
N GLY A 39 -4.90 -14.58 -7.91
CA GLY A 39 -4.06 -14.14 -6.80
C GLY A 39 -3.88 -12.61 -6.80
N HIS A 40 -4.16 -11.99 -5.66
CA HIS A 40 -4.10 -10.54 -5.50
C HIS A 40 -3.62 -10.13 -4.12
N CYS A 41 -3.22 -8.87 -3.99
CA CYS A 41 -2.76 -8.27 -2.76
C CYS A 41 -3.53 -7.00 -2.45
N LEU A 42 -3.75 -6.78 -1.16
CA LEU A 42 -4.08 -5.48 -0.62
C LEU A 42 -2.79 -4.74 -0.30
N VAL A 43 -2.60 -3.61 -0.97
CA VAL A 43 -1.35 -2.85 -0.95
C VAL A 43 -1.61 -1.46 -0.38
N ALA A 44 -0.78 -1.04 0.58
CA ALA A 44 -0.76 0.31 1.12
C ALA A 44 0.53 1.01 0.69
N GLY A 45 0.44 2.16 0.04
CA GLY A 45 1.61 2.83 -0.52
C GLY A 45 1.59 4.34 -0.39
N ILE A 46 2.70 4.95 -0.80
CA ILE A 46 2.87 6.40 -0.76
C ILE A 46 2.57 6.99 -2.14
N SER A 47 1.50 7.78 -2.24
CA SER A 47 1.16 8.48 -3.49
C SER A 47 2.05 9.69 -3.68
N LYS A 48 2.23 10.50 -2.63
CA LYS A 48 3.07 11.69 -2.65
C LYS A 48 4.23 11.50 -1.67
N TYR A 49 5.43 11.38 -2.22
CA TYR A 49 6.65 11.32 -1.42
C TYR A 49 6.92 12.65 -0.72
N PRO A 50 7.50 12.60 0.49
CA PRO A 50 7.98 13.81 1.15
C PRO A 50 9.11 14.43 0.30
N LYS A 51 9.12 15.76 0.21
CA LYS A 51 10.19 16.50 -0.47
C LYS A 51 11.36 16.71 0.49
N LYS A 52 12.59 16.76 -0.04
CA LYS A 52 13.80 17.06 0.74
C LYS A 52 13.62 18.36 1.54
N VAL A 53 13.80 18.27 2.84
CA VAL A 53 13.76 19.42 3.77
C VAL A 53 15.18 19.97 3.90
N ILE A 54 15.32 21.29 3.79
CA ILE A 54 16.59 21.99 3.97
C ILE A 54 16.54 22.72 5.32
N ARG A 55 17.67 22.77 6.04
CA ARG A 55 17.74 23.44 7.36
C ARG A 55 17.30 24.92 7.30
N LYS A 56 17.54 25.59 6.17
CA LYS A 56 17.15 26.98 5.88
C LYS A 56 15.63 27.18 5.68
N ASP A 57 14.84 26.11 5.51
CA ASP A 57 13.40 26.24 5.29
C ASP A 57 12.67 26.72 6.55
N LEU A 58 11.75 27.68 6.37
CA LEU A 58 10.78 28.10 7.38
C LEU A 58 9.86 26.95 7.80
N ALA A 59 9.38 26.97 9.05
CA ALA A 59 8.50 25.95 9.61
C ALA A 59 7.27 25.66 8.71
N LYS A 60 6.62 26.71 8.18
CA LYS A 60 5.46 26.58 7.27
C LYS A 60 5.79 25.87 5.95
N LYS A 61 7.00 26.05 5.43
CA LYS A 61 7.46 25.35 4.21
C LYS A 61 7.84 23.91 4.55
N ARG A 62 8.47 23.69 5.70
CA ARG A 62 8.85 22.37 6.20
C ARG A 62 7.64 21.45 6.36
N THR A 63 6.57 21.91 7.00
CA THR A 63 5.33 21.13 7.15
C THR A 63 4.71 20.76 5.80
N LYS A 64 4.67 21.69 4.84
CA LYS A 64 4.14 21.40 3.49
C LYS A 64 5.00 20.38 2.73
N LYS A 65 6.31 20.34 2.95
CA LYS A 65 7.24 19.38 2.32
C LYS A 65 7.19 18.00 2.96
N SER A 66 6.95 17.91 4.28
CA SER A 66 6.90 16.64 5.02
C SER A 66 5.56 15.91 4.90
N ARG A 67 4.47 16.56 4.43
CA ARG A 67 3.18 15.91 4.24
C ARG A 67 3.25 14.77 3.21
N VAL A 68 2.99 13.55 3.70
CA VAL A 68 2.87 12.33 2.90
C VAL A 68 1.39 12.07 2.61
N LYS A 69 1.07 11.70 1.37
CA LYS A 69 -0.28 11.21 1.01
C LYS A 69 -0.19 9.72 0.73
N ALA A 70 -0.90 8.91 1.50
CA ALA A 70 -0.98 7.47 1.32
C ALA A 70 -2.15 7.07 0.40
N PHE A 71 -2.12 5.84 -0.09
CA PHE A 71 -3.23 5.20 -0.79
C PHE A 71 -3.31 3.72 -0.40
N ILE A 72 -4.51 3.16 -0.50
CA ILE A 72 -4.78 1.74 -0.35
C ILE A 72 -5.39 1.26 -1.67
N LYS A 73 -4.90 0.14 -2.20
CA LYS A 73 -5.39 -0.41 -3.47
C LYS A 73 -5.31 -1.93 -3.47
N LEU A 74 -6.33 -2.56 -4.04
CA LEU A 74 -6.29 -3.97 -4.44
C LEU A 74 -5.57 -4.12 -5.78
N VAL A 75 -4.55 -4.98 -5.82
CA VAL A 75 -3.65 -5.13 -6.98
C VAL A 75 -3.40 -6.60 -7.27
N ASN A 76 -3.38 -6.98 -8.56
CA ASN A 76 -2.98 -8.31 -9.01
C ASN A 76 -1.46 -8.50 -8.82
N TYR A 77 -1.01 -9.71 -8.48
CA TYR A 77 0.42 -10.04 -8.39
C TYR A 77 1.21 -9.73 -9.66
N THR A 78 0.63 -9.86 -10.85
CA THR A 78 1.30 -9.54 -12.12
C THR A 78 1.70 -8.07 -12.22
N HIS A 79 1.03 -7.18 -11.50
CA HIS A 79 1.25 -5.73 -11.55
C HIS A 79 2.18 -5.22 -10.45
N ILE A 80 2.88 -6.14 -9.78
CA ILE A 80 3.73 -5.86 -8.62
C ILE A 80 5.13 -6.40 -8.90
N MET A 81 6.15 -5.57 -8.67
CA MET A 81 7.54 -6.01 -8.60
C MET A 81 7.91 -6.21 -7.12
N PRO A 82 8.22 -7.44 -6.70
CA PRO A 82 8.67 -7.70 -5.33
C PRO A 82 10.08 -7.12 -5.12
N THR A 83 10.35 -6.68 -3.89
CA THR A 83 11.69 -6.24 -3.48
C THR A 83 12.16 -7.01 -2.24
N SER A 84 13.46 -6.99 -1.96
CA SER A 84 14.04 -7.66 -0.78
C SER A 84 13.79 -6.92 0.54
N TYR A 85 13.16 -5.74 0.51
CA TYR A 85 12.95 -4.92 1.71
C TYR A 85 11.69 -5.35 2.47
N THR A 86 11.82 -5.48 3.78
CA THR A 86 10.71 -5.66 4.71
C THR A 86 10.48 -4.36 5.49
N LEU A 87 9.22 -4.05 5.77
CA LEU A 87 8.83 -2.91 6.58
C LEU A 87 7.95 -3.38 7.73
N ASP A 88 8.46 -3.28 8.95
CA ASP A 88 7.72 -3.61 10.17
C ASP A 88 6.80 -2.44 10.54
N VAL A 89 5.64 -2.39 9.90
CA VAL A 89 4.58 -1.44 10.21
C VAL A 89 3.28 -2.21 10.37
N ASP A 90 2.67 -2.11 11.54
CA ASP A 90 1.41 -2.77 11.86
C ASP A 90 0.23 -2.05 11.21
N LEU A 91 0.08 -2.25 9.89
CA LEU A 91 -0.98 -1.65 9.08
C LEU A 91 -2.28 -2.49 9.09
N LYS A 92 -2.29 -3.60 9.84
CA LYS A 92 -3.39 -4.58 9.81
C LYS A 92 -4.67 -4.01 10.44
N ASP A 93 -4.57 -3.26 11.53
CA ASP A 93 -5.74 -2.81 12.30
C ASP A 93 -6.45 -1.61 11.65
N VAL A 94 -5.69 -0.71 11.03
CA VAL A 94 -6.23 0.51 10.42
C VAL A 94 -7.05 0.21 9.16
N VAL A 95 -6.68 -0.84 8.41
CA VAL A 95 -7.31 -1.15 7.12
C VAL A 95 -8.62 -1.93 7.29
N ILE A 96 -8.76 -2.73 8.36
CA ILE A 96 -9.97 -3.52 8.65
C ILE A 96 -11.16 -2.61 8.94
N LEU A 97 -10.97 -1.54 9.72
CA LEU A 97 -12.01 -0.55 10.05
C LEU A 97 -12.56 0.17 8.80
N TRP A 98 -11.76 0.31 7.75
CA TRP A 98 -12.18 0.93 6.50
C TRP A 98 -12.91 -0.06 5.58
N THR A 99 -12.45 -1.31 5.49
CA THR A 99 -13.15 -2.34 4.70
C THR A 99 -14.46 -2.81 5.32
N CYS A 100 -14.57 -2.83 6.66
CA CYS A 100 -15.81 -3.19 7.34
C CYS A 100 -16.88 -2.10 7.11
N ASN A 101 -16.51 -0.81 7.13
CA ASN A 101 -17.46 0.27 6.81
C ASN A 101 -17.90 0.27 5.34
N ILE A 102 -17.03 -0.10 4.39
CA ILE A 102 -17.41 -0.18 2.96
C ILE A 102 -18.28 -1.41 2.68
N ILE A 103 -18.00 -2.57 3.29
CA ILE A 103 -18.77 -3.80 3.07
C ILE A 103 -20.11 -3.77 3.84
N CYS A 104 -20.19 -3.10 5.00
CA CYS A 104 -21.46 -2.96 5.75
C CYS A 104 -22.42 -1.91 5.16
N THR A 105 -21.94 -0.92 4.39
CA THR A 105 -22.84 0.05 3.72
C THR A 105 -23.44 -0.46 2.41
N ASP A 106 -22.92 -1.56 1.86
CA ASP A 106 -23.43 -2.18 0.62
C ASP A 106 -24.41 -3.35 0.92
N LEU A 107 -24.87 -3.49 2.17
CA LEU A 107 -25.81 -4.53 2.63
C LEU A 107 -27.09 -3.98 3.28
N VAL A 108 -27.47 -2.74 2.93
CA VAL A 108 -28.80 -2.15 3.16
C VAL A 108 -29.37 -1.68 1.83
#